data_AF-A0A351MJL6-F1
#
_entry.id   AF-A0A351MJL6-F1
#
_cell.length_a   1.000
_cell.length_b   1.000
_cell.length_c   1.000
_cell.angle_alpha   90.00
_cell.angle_beta   90.00
_cell.angle_gamma   90.00
#
_symmetry.space_group_name_H-M   'P 1'
#
loop_
_entity.id
_entity.type
_entity.pdbx_description
1 polymer ?
#
loop_
_entity_poly.entity_id
_entity_poly.type
_entity_poly.pdbx_seq_one_letter_code
_entity_poly.pdbx_strand_id
1 'polypeptide(L)'
;MLSLPSQRYSVWLYYHRLTPDTLYAVLNDYVKPKLRREERRLVDLRQEGEPTPSRTQLKAREDQERLVDELRAFQDEVARVAPLWRPDLNDGVIINHAPLWRLVPHHKEWRKKLMECWAKLVAGEYDWAHLALHLWPERVIPKCATDRSLALAHGLDEVFWTANADGGASPRAVDPAQIEALIAERSSPAVKAALQSLLEAR
;
A
#
# COMPACT_ATOMS: atom_id res chain seq x y z
N MET A 1 11.98 3.08 3.13
CA MET A 1 12.71 1.79 3.08
C MET A 1 11.73 0.69 3.46
N LEU A 2 11.71 -0.41 2.71
CA LEU A 2 10.97 -1.63 3.03
C LEU A 2 11.99 -2.73 3.35
N SER A 3 11.77 -3.56 4.37
CA SER A 3 12.81 -4.50 4.82
C SER A 3 12.25 -5.77 5.46
N LEU A 4 13.03 -6.84 5.39
CA LEU A 4 12.77 -8.07 6.14
C LEU A 4 12.96 -7.89 7.65
N PRO A 5 12.28 -8.67 8.51
CA PRO A 5 12.52 -8.69 9.96
C PRO A 5 13.95 -9.04 10.38
N SER A 6 14.79 -9.61 9.52
CA SER A 6 16.22 -9.80 9.82
C SER A 6 17.14 -8.69 9.28
N GLN A 7 16.63 -7.72 8.52
CA GLN A 7 17.40 -6.72 7.74
C GLN A 7 18.34 -7.30 6.67
N ARG A 8 18.32 -8.61 6.44
CA ARG A 8 19.17 -9.26 5.42
C ARG A 8 18.84 -8.84 3.99
N TYR A 9 17.67 -8.23 3.78
CA TYR A 9 17.26 -7.67 2.51
C TYR A 9 16.35 -6.45 2.74
N SER A 10 16.60 -5.39 1.97
CA SER A 10 15.89 -4.12 2.05
C SER A 10 15.77 -3.48 0.67
N VAL A 11 14.68 -2.77 0.45
CA VAL A 11 14.40 -1.99 -0.75
C VAL A 11 14.24 -0.52 -0.35
N TRP A 12 14.96 0.36 -1.06
CA TRP A 12 14.89 1.80 -0.85
C TRP A 12 14.01 2.42 -1.93
N LEU A 13 13.04 3.22 -1.51
CA LEU A 13 12.11 3.90 -2.38
C LEU A 13 12.43 5.40 -2.36
N TYR A 14 12.57 6.00 -3.54
CA TYR A 14 12.83 7.43 -3.66
C TYR A 14 11.51 8.20 -3.79
N TYR A 15 11.14 8.92 -2.73
CA TYR A 15 9.81 9.52 -2.57
C TYR A 15 9.37 10.40 -3.75
N HIS A 16 10.28 11.19 -4.33
CA HIS A 16 9.93 12.12 -5.42
C HIS A 16 9.73 11.45 -6.78
N ARG A 17 9.94 10.13 -6.90
CA ARG A 17 9.73 9.38 -8.16
C ARG A 17 8.82 8.17 -7.97
N LEU A 18 8.01 8.17 -6.91
CA LEU A 18 7.05 7.09 -6.72
C LEU A 18 5.95 7.19 -7.76
N THR A 19 5.57 6.04 -8.28
CA THR A 19 4.47 5.86 -9.22
C THR A 19 3.55 4.76 -8.68
N PRO A 20 2.31 4.65 -9.18
CA PRO A 20 1.42 3.51 -8.85
C PRO A 20 2.06 2.15 -9.18
N ASP A 21 2.94 2.11 -10.19
CA ASP A 21 3.62 0.87 -10.61
C ASP A 21 4.86 0.52 -9.78
N THR A 22 5.31 1.42 -8.92
CA THR A 22 6.60 1.25 -8.23
C THR A 22 6.63 -0.01 -7.35
N LEU A 23 5.55 -0.36 -6.64
CA LEU A 23 5.52 -1.61 -5.88
C LEU A 23 5.42 -2.86 -6.75
N TYR A 24 4.81 -2.77 -7.94
CA TYR A 24 4.81 -3.87 -8.90
C TYR A 24 6.22 -4.10 -9.45
N ALA A 25 6.98 -3.04 -9.73
CA ALA A 25 8.39 -3.14 -10.10
C ALA A 25 9.21 -3.75 -8.95
N VAL A 26 9.03 -3.29 -7.71
CA VAL A 26 9.67 -3.90 -6.52
C VAL A 26 9.38 -5.41 -6.45
N LEU A 27 8.11 -5.79 -6.61
CA LEU A 27 7.69 -7.19 -6.55
C LEU A 27 8.31 -8.03 -7.67
N ASN A 28 8.19 -7.58 -8.92
CA ASN A 28 8.51 -8.38 -10.10
C ASN A 28 10.01 -8.39 -10.44
N ASP A 29 10.69 -7.27 -10.23
CA ASP A 29 12.07 -7.07 -10.71
C ASP A 29 13.10 -7.28 -9.60
N TYR A 30 12.69 -7.20 -8.33
CA TYR A 30 13.61 -7.31 -7.19
C TYR A 30 13.27 -8.46 -6.25
N VAL A 31 12.04 -8.50 -5.72
CA VAL A 31 11.66 -9.48 -4.68
C VAL A 31 11.53 -10.89 -5.24
N LYS A 32 10.73 -11.09 -6.30
CA LYS A 32 10.55 -12.42 -6.91
C LYS A 32 11.88 -13.02 -7.42
N PRO A 33 12.76 -12.28 -8.12
CA PRO A 33 14.07 -12.81 -8.52
C PRO A 33 14.96 -13.16 -7.33
N LYS A 34 14.96 -12.32 -6.28
CA LYS A 34 15.71 -12.60 -5.04
C LYS A 34 15.21 -13.86 -4.35
N LEU A 35 13.90 -14.02 -4.19
CA LEU A 35 13.31 -15.22 -3.58
C LEU A 35 13.70 -16.48 -4.35
N ARG A 36 13.53 -16.51 -5.67
CA ARG A 36 13.92 -17.66 -6.51
C ARG A 36 15.38 -18.04 -6.34
N ARG A 37 16.27 -17.06 -6.21
CA ARG A 37 17.70 -17.31 -6.00
C ARG A 37 17.96 -17.95 -4.64
N GLU A 38 17.35 -17.43 -3.58
CA GLU A 38 17.54 -17.96 -2.23
C GLU A 38 16.87 -19.34 -2.05
N GLU A 39 15.78 -19.61 -2.76
CA GLU A 39 15.15 -20.94 -2.83
C GLU A 39 16.05 -21.97 -3.52
N ARG A 40 16.67 -21.61 -4.65
CA ARG A 40 17.66 -22.49 -5.32
C ARG A 40 18.83 -22.80 -4.40
N ARG A 41 19.39 -21.77 -3.75
CA ARG A 41 20.47 -21.95 -2.78
C ARG A 41 20.08 -22.87 -1.63
N LEU A 42 18.84 -22.82 -1.16
CA LEU A 42 18.35 -23.74 -0.14
C LEU A 42 18.29 -25.19 -0.65
N VAL A 43 17.86 -25.39 -1.89
CA VAL A 43 17.85 -26.72 -2.52
C VAL A 43 19.28 -27.26 -2.66
N ASP A 44 20.22 -26.44 -3.13
CA ASP A 44 21.63 -26.82 -3.28
C ASP A 44 22.23 -27.21 -1.93
N LEU A 45 22.02 -26.39 -0.89
CA LEU A 45 22.47 -26.71 0.48
C LEU A 45 21.88 -28.02 1.03
N ARG A 46 20.66 -28.39 0.62
CA ARG A 46 20.02 -29.65 1.00
C ARG A 46 20.60 -30.84 0.24
N GLN A 47 20.98 -30.66 -1.03
CA GLN A 47 21.56 -31.70 -1.89
C GLN A 47 23.05 -31.95 -1.63
N GLU A 48 23.84 -30.92 -1.32
CA GLU A 48 25.28 -31.00 -1.04
C GLU A 48 25.60 -31.56 0.37
N GLY A 49 24.59 -32.00 1.12
CA GLY A 49 24.80 -32.51 2.47
C GLY A 49 25.44 -33.90 2.48
N GLU A 50 26.45 -34.06 3.34
CA GLU A 50 26.91 -35.38 3.74
C GLU A 50 25.76 -36.18 4.42
N PRO A 51 25.81 -37.53 4.39
CA PRO A 51 24.80 -38.38 5.03
C PRO A 51 24.57 -38.05 6.52
N THR A 52 25.61 -37.54 7.19
CA THR A 52 25.55 -37.05 8.57
C THR A 52 25.97 -35.58 8.60
N PRO A 53 25.05 -34.62 8.49
CA PRO A 53 25.39 -33.21 8.41
C PRO A 53 26.01 -32.71 9.72
N SER A 54 27.09 -31.95 9.60
CA SER A 54 27.71 -31.26 10.73
C SER A 54 26.77 -30.23 11.35
N ARG A 55 27.00 -29.87 12.61
CA ARG A 55 26.26 -28.80 13.30
C ARG A 55 26.28 -27.48 12.54
N THR A 56 27.38 -27.17 11.86
CA THR A 56 27.54 -25.95 11.05
C THR A 56 26.66 -26.00 9.80
N GLN A 57 26.60 -27.14 9.10
CA GLN A 57 25.73 -27.32 7.93
C GLN A 57 24.24 -27.27 8.32
N LEU A 58 23.86 -27.88 9.44
CA LEU A 58 22.49 -27.80 9.97
C LEU A 58 22.08 -26.35 10.25
N LYS A 59 22.95 -25.59 10.92
CA LYS A 59 22.70 -24.16 11.20
C LYS A 59 22.60 -23.33 9.92
N ALA A 60 23.49 -23.56 8.96
CA ALA A 60 23.46 -22.86 7.67
C ALA A 60 22.16 -23.12 6.90
N ARG A 61 21.65 -24.36 6.94
CA ARG A 61 20.35 -24.72 6.36
C ARG A 61 19.21 -23.99 7.08
N GLU A 62 19.16 -24.05 8.40
CA GLU A 62 18.13 -23.36 9.19
C GLU A 62 18.12 -21.84 8.93
N ASP A 63 19.29 -21.20 8.86
CA ASP A 63 19.41 -19.77 8.59
C ASP A 63 18.97 -19.41 7.16
N GLN A 64 19.20 -20.29 6.19
CA GLN A 64 18.73 -20.13 4.82
C GLN A 64 17.22 -20.36 4.71
N GLU A 65 16.66 -21.36 5.40
CA GLU A 65 15.22 -21.60 5.47
C GLU A 65 14.49 -20.38 6.04
N ARG A 66 14.99 -19.85 7.16
CA ARG A 66 14.49 -18.62 7.77
C ARG A 66 14.49 -17.44 6.80
N LEU A 67 15.54 -17.30 5.98
CA LEU A 67 15.62 -16.23 4.98
C LEU A 67 14.56 -16.38 3.88
N VAL A 68 14.38 -17.60 3.38
CA VAL A 68 13.38 -17.90 2.35
C VAL A 68 11.99 -17.62 2.87
N ASP A 69 11.69 -18.04 4.11
CA ASP A 69 10.38 -17.78 4.73
C ASP A 69 10.13 -16.28 4.95
N GLU A 70 11.13 -15.53 5.42
CA GLU A 70 11.04 -14.06 5.50
C GLU A 70 10.81 -13.42 4.13
N LEU A 71 11.50 -13.88 3.08
CA LEU A 71 11.33 -13.36 1.71
C LEU A 71 9.95 -13.68 1.12
N ARG A 72 9.38 -14.85 1.43
CA ARG A 72 8.00 -15.22 1.05
C ARG A 72 7.00 -14.31 1.73
N ALA A 73 7.10 -14.15 3.04
CA ALA A 73 6.22 -13.25 3.79
C ALA A 73 6.33 -11.79 3.28
N PHE A 74 7.55 -11.33 2.96
CA PHE A 74 7.77 -10.01 2.38
C PHE A 74 7.16 -9.88 0.97
N GLN A 75 7.32 -10.89 0.13
CA GLN A 75 6.69 -10.94 -1.19
C GLN A 75 5.16 -10.84 -1.08
N ASP A 76 4.56 -11.65 -0.21
CA ASP A 76 3.12 -11.71 -0.03
C ASP A 76 2.57 -10.38 0.49
N GLU A 77 3.30 -9.73 1.39
CA GLU A 77 2.92 -8.41 1.91
C GLU A 77 3.07 -7.31 0.86
N VAL A 78 4.15 -7.29 0.08
CA VAL A 78 4.30 -6.34 -1.04
C VAL A 78 3.17 -6.55 -2.07
N ALA A 79 2.85 -7.81 -2.39
CA ALA A 79 1.77 -8.14 -3.32
C ALA A 79 0.38 -7.73 -2.78
N ARG A 80 0.16 -7.84 -1.46
CA ARG A 80 -1.07 -7.41 -0.79
C ARG A 80 -1.30 -5.91 -0.93
N VAL A 81 -0.26 -5.10 -0.74
CA VAL A 81 -0.39 -3.64 -0.68
C VAL A 81 -0.16 -2.96 -2.03
N ALA A 82 0.44 -3.63 -3.02
CA ALA A 82 0.70 -3.04 -4.35
C ALA A 82 -0.57 -2.49 -5.04
N PRO A 83 -1.73 -3.18 -5.05
CA PRO A 83 -2.96 -2.62 -5.63
C PRO A 83 -3.49 -1.39 -4.89
N LEU A 84 -3.26 -1.31 -3.59
CA LEU A 84 -3.71 -0.21 -2.74
C LEU A 84 -2.89 1.05 -2.93
N TRP A 85 -1.68 0.91 -3.44
CA TRP A 85 -0.69 1.95 -3.39
C TRP A 85 -0.70 2.83 -4.63
N ARG A 86 -1.28 4.01 -4.49
CA ARG A 86 -1.32 5.06 -5.50
C ARG A 86 -0.81 6.36 -4.88
N PRO A 87 0.52 6.53 -4.75
CA PRO A 87 1.06 7.64 -3.99
C PRO A 87 0.80 8.98 -4.69
N ASP A 88 0.43 9.99 -3.91
CA ASP A 88 0.29 11.38 -4.36
C ASP A 88 1.15 12.29 -3.49
N LEU A 89 1.98 13.15 -4.08
CA LEU A 89 2.90 13.98 -3.31
C LEU A 89 2.18 14.95 -2.35
N ASN A 90 0.95 15.36 -2.68
CA ASN A 90 0.13 16.26 -1.88
C ASN A 90 -0.41 15.59 -0.60
N ASP A 91 -0.51 14.26 -0.58
CA ASP A 91 -0.95 13.51 0.61
C ASP A 91 0.14 13.42 1.68
N GLY A 92 1.40 13.69 1.31
CA GLY A 92 2.54 13.63 2.21
C GLY A 92 3.03 12.20 2.50
N VAL A 93 4.25 12.11 3.06
CA VAL A 93 4.97 10.84 3.18
C VAL A 93 4.24 9.84 4.08
N ILE A 94 3.66 10.31 5.18
CA ILE A 94 3.04 9.43 6.20
C ILE A 94 1.79 8.74 5.62
N ILE A 95 0.89 9.47 4.95
CA ILE A 95 -0.32 8.89 4.34
C ILE A 95 0.06 7.92 3.23
N ASN A 96 0.96 8.32 2.34
CA ASN A 96 1.45 7.46 1.26
C ASN A 96 2.08 6.16 1.77
N HIS A 97 2.71 6.17 2.95
CA HIS A 97 3.34 4.98 3.53
C HIS A 97 2.45 4.23 4.51
N ALA A 98 1.28 4.78 4.88
CA ALA A 98 0.41 4.19 5.90
C ALA A 98 0.04 2.74 5.60
N PRO A 99 -0.31 2.33 4.36
CA PRO A 99 -0.59 0.92 4.04
C PRO A 99 0.63 -0.01 4.19
N LEU A 100 1.85 0.53 4.21
CA LEU A 100 3.11 -0.23 4.15
C LEU A 100 3.68 -0.56 5.54
N TRP A 101 2.92 -0.35 6.62
CA TRP A 101 3.43 -0.44 7.99
C TRP A 101 4.00 -1.82 8.35
N ARG A 102 3.50 -2.92 7.76
CA ARG A 102 4.03 -4.29 7.95
C ARG A 102 5.41 -4.50 7.32
N LEU A 103 5.79 -3.66 6.34
CA LEU A 103 7.05 -3.74 5.60
C LEU A 103 8.21 -2.95 6.24
N VAL A 104 8.00 -2.34 7.41
CA VAL A 104 9.02 -1.60 8.17
C VAL A 104 9.26 -2.17 9.58
N PRO A 105 9.51 -3.48 9.74
CA PRO A 105 9.50 -4.15 11.04
C PRO A 105 10.52 -3.62 12.06
N HIS A 106 11.61 -3.00 11.58
CA HIS A 106 12.72 -2.51 12.40
C HIS A 106 12.52 -1.11 12.95
N HIS A 107 11.73 -0.30 12.25
CA HIS A 107 11.63 1.12 12.56
C HIS A 107 10.42 1.35 13.46
N LYS A 108 10.47 0.88 14.71
CA LYS A 108 9.31 0.79 15.63
C LYS A 108 8.49 2.07 15.71
N GLU A 109 9.14 3.21 15.92
CA GLU A 109 8.46 4.51 16.01
C GLU A 109 7.80 4.92 14.69
N TRP A 110 8.45 4.63 13.56
CA TRP A 110 7.89 4.93 12.25
C TRP A 110 6.71 4.00 11.94
N ARG A 111 6.86 2.70 12.20
CA ARG A 111 5.78 1.72 12.07
C ARG A 111 4.56 2.12 12.89
N LYS A 112 4.75 2.53 14.15
CA LYS A 112 3.67 3.02 15.01
C LYS A 112 2.94 4.20 14.39
N LYS A 113 3.68 5.22 13.90
CA LYS A 113 3.09 6.38 13.20
C LYS A 113 2.30 5.97 11.95
N LEU A 114 2.81 5.02 11.17
CA LEU A 114 2.10 4.50 9.99
C LEU A 114 0.82 3.77 10.37
N MET A 115 0.85 2.94 11.42
CA MET A 115 -0.34 2.25 11.93
C MET A 115 -1.40 3.24 12.44
N GLU A 116 -1.00 4.26 13.20
CA GLU A 116 -1.89 5.32 13.68
C GLU A 116 -2.49 6.12 12.51
N CYS A 117 -1.66 6.48 11.52
CA CYS A 117 -2.13 7.16 10.31
C CYS A 117 -3.08 6.27 9.50
N TRP A 118 -2.78 4.99 9.34
CA TRP A 118 -3.65 4.02 8.68
C TRP A 118 -5.01 3.93 9.37
N ALA A 119 -5.04 3.83 10.71
CA ALA A 119 -6.29 3.79 11.47
C ALA A 119 -7.15 5.04 11.23
N LYS A 120 -6.54 6.23 11.22
CA LYS A 120 -7.22 7.50 10.92
C LYS A 120 -7.72 7.58 9.48
N LEU A 121 -6.94 7.07 8.52
CA LEU A 121 -7.32 6.99 7.11
C LEU A 121 -8.52 6.05 6.92
N VAL A 122 -8.53 4.90 7.61
CA VAL A 122 -9.65 3.96 7.65
C VAL A 122 -10.89 4.60 8.30
N ALA A 123 -10.72 5.39 9.36
CA ALA A 123 -11.81 6.12 10.01
C ALA A 123 -12.37 7.30 9.19
N GLY A 124 -11.70 7.70 8.11
CA GLY A 124 -12.11 8.80 7.24
C GLY A 124 -11.68 10.19 7.72
N GLU A 125 -10.76 10.29 8.69
CA GLU A 125 -10.18 11.57 9.16
C GLU A 125 -9.31 12.24 8.08
N TYR A 126 -8.88 11.48 7.08
CA TYR A 126 -8.04 11.94 5.98
C TYR A 126 -8.73 11.81 4.62
N ASP A 127 -10.05 11.95 4.56
CA ASP A 127 -10.78 11.84 3.29
C ASP A 127 -10.37 12.89 2.24
N TRP A 128 -9.66 13.96 2.64
CA TRP A 128 -9.03 14.92 1.73
C TRP A 128 -7.86 14.32 0.92
N ALA A 129 -7.26 13.22 1.37
CA ALA A 129 -6.13 12.58 0.71
C ALA A 129 -6.60 11.83 -0.55
N HIS A 130 -5.83 11.91 -1.62
CA HIS A 130 -6.09 11.21 -2.87
C HIS A 130 -6.09 9.69 -2.67
N LEU A 131 -5.24 9.20 -1.76
CA LEU A 131 -5.23 7.80 -1.34
C LEU A 131 -6.58 7.38 -0.72
N ALA A 132 -7.25 8.25 0.04
CA ALA A 132 -8.57 7.94 0.60
C ALA A 132 -9.62 7.77 -0.51
N LEU A 133 -9.63 8.63 -1.53
CA LEU A 133 -10.53 8.51 -2.68
C LEU A 133 -10.26 7.23 -3.48
N HIS A 134 -8.98 6.85 -3.64
CA HIS A 134 -8.59 5.62 -4.32
C HIS A 134 -9.08 4.36 -3.58
N LEU A 135 -9.07 4.39 -2.24
CA LEU A 135 -9.44 3.23 -1.41
C LEU A 135 -10.95 3.14 -1.13
N TRP A 136 -11.62 4.27 -0.91
CA TRP A 136 -13.04 4.34 -0.54
C TRP A 136 -13.79 5.40 -1.35
N PRO A 137 -13.92 5.25 -2.69
CA PRO A 137 -14.66 6.21 -3.50
C PRO A 137 -16.11 6.35 -3.04
N GLU A 138 -16.74 5.25 -2.63
CA GLU A 138 -18.11 5.25 -2.07
C GLU A 138 -18.27 6.07 -0.79
N ARG A 139 -17.18 6.34 -0.06
CA ARG A 139 -17.19 7.16 1.15
C ARG A 139 -16.87 8.62 0.84
N VAL A 140 -15.87 8.85 -0.01
CA VAL A 140 -15.32 10.19 -0.26
C VAL A 140 -16.20 10.99 -1.20
N ILE A 141 -16.68 10.40 -2.30
CA ILE A 141 -17.43 11.12 -3.34
C ILE A 141 -18.73 11.74 -2.81
N PRO A 142 -19.56 11.04 -2.00
CA PRO A 142 -20.74 11.67 -1.41
C PRO A 142 -20.41 12.87 -0.52
N LYS A 143 -19.28 12.84 0.20
CA LYS A 143 -18.86 13.97 1.05
C LYS A 143 -18.51 15.21 0.22
N CYS A 144 -17.96 15.05 -0.99
CA CYS A 144 -17.68 16.16 -1.90
C CYS A 144 -18.94 16.94 -2.32
N ALA A 145 -20.12 16.30 -2.31
CA ALA A 145 -21.38 16.98 -2.59
C ALA A 145 -21.80 17.97 -1.49
N THR A 146 -21.32 17.78 -0.26
CA THR A 146 -21.67 18.58 0.91
C THR A 146 -20.51 19.41 1.46
N ASP A 147 -19.28 19.09 1.08
CA ASP A 147 -18.06 19.79 1.45
C ASP A 147 -17.28 20.23 0.21
N ARG A 148 -17.29 21.53 -0.06
CA ARG A 148 -16.60 22.12 -1.20
C ARG A 148 -15.09 21.98 -1.12
N SER A 149 -14.51 22.09 0.08
CA SER A 149 -13.06 21.99 0.25
C SER A 149 -12.59 20.59 -0.12
N LEU A 150 -13.39 19.59 0.24
CA LEU A 150 -13.16 18.21 -0.16
C LEU A 150 -13.35 18.01 -1.67
N ALA A 151 -14.39 18.60 -2.27
CA ALA A 151 -14.58 18.57 -3.71
C ALA A 151 -13.41 19.18 -4.47
N LEU A 152 -12.87 20.30 -4.00
CA LEU A 152 -11.68 20.95 -4.56
C LEU A 152 -10.45 20.06 -4.46
N ALA A 153 -10.21 19.42 -3.30
CA ALA A 153 -9.08 18.51 -3.10
C ALA A 153 -9.09 17.34 -4.12
N HIS A 154 -10.27 16.87 -4.52
CA HIS A 154 -10.43 15.74 -5.44
C HIS A 154 -10.71 16.14 -6.90
N GLY A 155 -10.71 17.44 -7.23
CA GLY A 155 -11.04 17.92 -8.58
C GLY A 155 -12.50 17.69 -8.97
N LEU A 156 -13.40 17.62 -7.99
CA LEU A 156 -14.85 17.42 -8.16
C LEU A 156 -15.66 18.70 -7.89
N ASP A 157 -15.02 19.86 -7.68
CA ASP A 157 -15.71 21.15 -7.43
C ASP A 157 -16.66 21.49 -8.58
N GLU A 158 -16.22 21.39 -9.83
CA GLU A 158 -17.06 21.67 -11.00
C GLU A 158 -18.21 20.66 -11.18
N VAL A 159 -18.14 19.50 -10.54
CA VAL A 159 -19.18 18.47 -10.59
C VAL A 159 -20.28 18.79 -9.58
N PHE A 160 -19.89 19.18 -8.36
CA PHE A 160 -20.81 19.34 -7.23
C PHE A 160 -21.15 20.79 -6.89
N TRP A 161 -20.44 21.78 -7.44
CA TRP A 161 -20.57 23.19 -7.05
C TRP A 161 -20.61 24.11 -8.27
N THR A 162 -21.41 25.17 -8.18
CA THR A 162 -21.41 26.28 -9.15
C THR A 162 -20.83 27.52 -8.51
N ALA A 163 -19.94 28.20 -9.23
CA ALA A 163 -19.48 29.52 -8.83
C ALA A 163 -20.64 30.53 -8.93
N ASN A 164 -20.77 31.36 -7.90
CA ASN A 164 -21.74 32.43 -7.82
C ASN A 164 -21.10 33.75 -8.30
N ALA A 165 -21.93 34.70 -8.73
CA ALA A 165 -21.45 35.99 -9.24
C ALA A 165 -20.72 36.84 -8.18
N ASP A 166 -20.92 36.56 -6.89
CA ASP A 166 -20.28 37.21 -5.75
C ASP A 166 -18.92 36.58 -5.36
N GLY A 167 -18.45 35.58 -6.12
CA GLY A 167 -17.24 34.83 -5.80
C GLY A 167 -17.44 33.69 -4.80
N GLY A 168 -18.67 33.51 -4.29
CA GLY A 168 -19.06 32.33 -3.52
C GLY A 168 -19.28 31.09 -4.40
N ALA A 169 -19.71 29.99 -3.80
CA ALA A 169 -20.22 28.84 -4.56
C ALA A 169 -21.39 28.19 -3.83
N SER A 170 -22.28 27.61 -4.62
CA SER A 170 -23.46 26.89 -4.14
C SER A 170 -23.45 25.44 -4.63
N PRO A 171 -23.96 24.48 -3.84
CA PRO A 171 -24.08 23.10 -4.28
C PRO A 171 -24.96 22.98 -5.53
N ARG A 172 -24.55 22.14 -6.47
CA ARG A 172 -25.35 21.69 -7.60
C ARG A 172 -26.33 20.62 -7.14
N ALA A 173 -27.52 20.63 -7.71
CA ALA A 173 -28.37 19.46 -7.67
C ALA A 173 -27.73 18.38 -8.54
N VAL A 174 -27.18 17.33 -7.90
CA VAL A 174 -26.57 16.19 -8.58
C VAL A 174 -27.47 14.98 -8.40
N ASP A 175 -27.79 14.32 -9.51
CA ASP A 175 -28.56 13.07 -9.51
C ASP A 175 -27.76 11.98 -8.78
N PRO A 176 -28.37 11.22 -7.85
CA PRO A 176 -27.76 10.02 -7.28
C PRO A 176 -27.10 9.09 -8.30
N ALA A 177 -27.68 8.96 -9.51
CA ALA A 177 -27.09 8.15 -10.59
C ALA A 177 -25.72 8.67 -11.05
N GLN A 178 -25.49 9.98 -11.01
CA GLN A 178 -24.20 10.58 -11.33
C GLN A 178 -23.16 10.30 -10.24
N ILE A 179 -23.57 10.31 -8.97
CA ILE A 179 -22.69 9.94 -7.85
C ILE A 179 -22.25 8.48 -7.99
N GLU A 180 -23.20 7.57 -8.27
CA GLU A 180 -22.90 6.15 -8.50
C GLU A 180 -21.96 5.94 -9.70
N ALA A 181 -22.15 6.70 -10.79
CA ALA A 181 -21.23 6.65 -11.93
C ALA A 181 -19.81 7.07 -11.57
N LEU A 182 -19.64 8.13 -10.77
CA LEU A 182 -18.32 8.59 -10.30
C LEU A 182 -17.65 7.56 -9.38
N ILE A 183 -18.44 6.90 -8.52
CA ILE A 183 -17.97 5.83 -7.64
C ILE A 183 -17.53 4.63 -8.48
N ALA A 184 -18.33 4.23 -9.47
CA ALA A 184 -18.02 3.10 -10.36
C ALA A 184 -16.75 3.34 -11.18
N GLU A 185 -16.57 4.55 -11.72
CA GLU A 185 -15.38 4.96 -12.49
C GLU A 185 -14.08 4.84 -11.65
N ARG A 186 -14.16 5.14 -10.35
CA ARG A 186 -13.01 5.17 -9.43
C ARG A 186 -12.85 3.89 -8.62
N SER A 187 -13.82 2.98 -8.69
CA SER A 187 -13.78 1.69 -8.00
C SER A 187 -12.99 0.67 -8.78
N SER A 188 -12.11 -0.07 -8.10
CA SER A 188 -11.42 -1.22 -8.67
C SER A 188 -11.67 -2.48 -7.83
N PRO A 189 -12.17 -3.57 -8.43
CA PRO A 189 -12.33 -4.84 -7.71
C PRO A 189 -11.02 -5.35 -7.09
N ALA A 190 -9.88 -5.14 -7.76
CA ALA A 190 -8.58 -5.51 -7.25
C ALA A 190 -8.19 -4.70 -6.01
N VAL A 191 -8.48 -3.39 -6.00
CA VAL A 191 -8.25 -2.52 -4.84
C VAL A 191 -9.15 -2.95 -3.68
N LYS A 192 -10.44 -3.19 -3.93
CA LYS A 192 -11.39 -3.61 -2.88
C LYS A 192 -10.98 -4.95 -2.25
N ALA A 193 -10.60 -5.94 -3.07
CA ALA A 193 -10.13 -7.23 -2.58
C ALA A 193 -8.83 -7.12 -1.77
N ALA A 194 -7.85 -6.34 -2.26
CA ALA A 194 -6.61 -6.09 -1.54
C ALA A 194 -6.84 -5.33 -0.23
N LEU A 195 -7.81 -4.42 -0.20
CA LEU A 195 -8.11 -3.58 0.96
C LEU A 195 -8.74 -4.42 2.06
N GLN A 196 -9.73 -5.24 1.69
CA GLN A 196 -10.31 -6.23 2.60
C GLN A 196 -9.21 -7.15 3.16
N SER A 197 -8.35 -7.67 2.29
CA SER A 197 -7.23 -8.53 2.67
C SER A 197 -6.23 -7.86 3.63
N LEU A 198 -6.00 -6.54 3.52
CA LEU A 198 -5.16 -5.79 4.46
C LEU A 198 -5.86 -5.51 5.80
N LEU A 199 -7.16 -5.21 5.77
CA LEU A 199 -7.96 -4.93 6.97
C LEU A 199 -8.20 -6.18 7.83
N GLU A 200 -8.34 -7.35 7.19
CA GLU A 200 -8.54 -8.64 7.86
C GLU A 200 -7.24 -9.30 8.32
N ALA A 201 -6.11 -8.94 7.71
CA ALA A 201 -4.81 -9.41 8.15
C ALA A 201 -4.57 -8.95 9.60
N ARG A 202 -4.52 -9.91 10.53
CA ARG A 202 -4.14 -9.68 11.93
C ARG A 202 -2.63 -9.53 12.06
#